data_AF-A0AAW9S2X4-F1
#
_entry.id   AF-A0AAW9S2X4-F1
#
_cell.length_a   1.000
_cell.length_b   1.000
_cell.length_c   1.000
_cell.angle_alpha   90.00
_cell.angle_beta   90.00
_cell.angle_gamma   90.00
#
_symmetry.space_group_name_H-M   'P 1'
#
loop_
_entity.id
_entity.type
_entity.pdbx_description
1 polymer ?
#
loop_
_entity_poly.entity_id
_entity_poly.type
_entity_poly.pdbx_seq_one_letter_code
_entity_poly.pdbx_strand_id
1 'polypeptide(L)' 'MKEISEMIELKFYEVLNHKMLLQDFEPWVYKTHELESELPEGIYTDLISLNFKEKYAHNQLEKIQRTGSQ' A
#
# COMPACT_ATOMS: atom_id res chain seq x y z
N MET A 1 -3.68 -5.74 18.76
CA MET A 1 -3.52 -5.60 17.30
C MET A 1 -3.28 -4.13 17.07
N LYS A 2 -2.24 -3.73 16.31
CA LYS A 2 -2.15 -2.35 15.86
C LYS A 2 -3.28 -2.19 14.84
N GLU A 3 -4.31 -1.41 15.16
CA GLU A 3 -5.27 -0.96 14.18
C GLU A 3 -4.48 -0.20 13.12
N ILE A 4 -4.39 -0.73 11.91
CA ILE A 4 -3.96 0.07 10.77
C ILE A 4 -5.01 1.16 10.64
N SER A 5 -4.59 2.43 10.61
CA SER A 5 -5.52 3.53 10.44
C SER A 5 -6.47 3.26 9.25
N GLU A 6 -7.78 3.40 9.48
CA GLU A 6 -8.81 3.17 8.46
C GLU A 6 -8.53 3.95 7.16
N MET A 7 -7.86 5.09 7.27
CA MET A 7 -7.46 5.91 6.13
C MET A 7 -6.45 5.20 5.20
N ILE A 8 -5.50 4.45 5.78
CA ILE A 8 -4.50 3.68 5.03
C ILE A 8 -5.21 2.54 4.31
N GLU A 9 -6.02 1.73 5.02
CA GLU A 9 -6.77 0.64 4.40
C GLU A 9 -7.67 1.12 3.26
N LEU A 10 -8.38 2.24 3.46
CA LEU A 10 -9.18 2.88 2.42
C LEU A 10 -8.34 3.21 1.18
N LYS A 11 -7.15 3.77 1.35
CA LYS A 11 -6.27 4.15 0.22
C LYS A 11 -5.83 2.94 -0.60
N PHE A 12 -5.45 1.84 0.06
CA PHE A 12 -5.18 0.58 -0.62
C PHE A 12 -6.43 0.08 -1.36
N TYR A 13 -7.59 0.11 -0.71
CA TYR A 13 -8.84 -0.33 -1.32
C TYR A 13 -9.22 0.51 -2.55
N GLU A 14 -9.02 1.83 -2.52
CA GLU A 14 -9.25 2.71 -3.66
C GLU A 14 -8.38 2.36 -4.86
N VAL A 15 -7.08 2.08 -4.63
CA VAL A 15 -6.18 1.64 -5.71
C VAL A 15 -6.57 0.28 -6.24
N LEU A 16 -6.83 -0.69 -5.34
CA LEU A 16 -7.19 -2.05 -5.71
C LEU A 16 -8.52 -2.12 -6.47
N ASN A 17 -9.46 -1.22 -6.17
CA ASN A 17 -10.73 -1.08 -6.90
C ASN A 17 -10.61 -0.18 -8.15
N HIS A 18 -9.40 0.19 -8.57
CA HIS A 18 -9.16 1.10 -9.69
C HIS A 18 -9.84 2.48 -9.56
N LYS A 19 -10.23 2.89 -8.35
CA LYS A 19 -10.74 4.25 -8.06
C LYS A 19 -9.61 5.27 -8.01
N MET A 20 -8.41 4.82 -7.64
CA MET A 20 -7.19 5.62 -7.61
C MET A 20 -6.14 4.97 -8.50
N LEU A 21 -5.40 5.79 -9.26
CA LEU A 21 -4.33 5.29 -10.12
C LEU A 21 -3.07 5.08 -9.28
N LEU A 22 -2.26 4.07 -9.64
CA LEU A 22 -0.99 3.79 -8.98
C LEU A 22 -0.03 4.99 -9.00
N GLN A 23 -0.07 5.77 -10.07
CA GLN A 23 0.69 7.01 -10.23
C GLN A 23 0.32 8.11 -9.22
N ASP A 24 -0.93 8.13 -8.73
CA ASP A 24 -1.37 9.02 -7.66
C ASP A 24 -1.07 8.43 -6.28
N PHE A 25 -1.05 7.10 -6.18
CA PHE A 25 -0.79 6.37 -4.93
C PHE A 25 0.69 6.36 -4.56
N GLU A 26 1.58 6.17 -5.53
CA GLU A 26 3.04 6.22 -5.35
C GLU A 26 3.49 7.46 -4.53
N PRO A 27 3.16 8.71 -4.94
CA PRO A 27 3.55 9.88 -4.17
C PRO A 27 2.84 9.98 -2.82
N TRP A 28 1.66 9.39 -2.65
CA TRP A 28 0.99 9.32 -1.34
C TRP A 28 1.74 8.39 -0.39
N VAL A 29 2.19 7.22 -0.85
CA VAL A 29 3.01 6.28 -0.08
C VAL A 29 4.30 6.96 0.38
N TYR A 30 5.01 7.63 -0.52
CA TYR A 30 6.26 8.30 -0.17
C TYR A 30 6.09 9.53 0.74
N LYS A 31 4.94 10.19 0.71
CA LYS A 31 4.64 11.32 1.61
C LYS A 31 4.15 10.91 2.99
N THR A 32 3.55 9.73 3.10
CA THR A 32 2.89 9.29 4.34
C THR A 32 3.89 8.53 5.20
N HIS A 33 4.68 9.26 5.99
CA HIS A 33 5.65 8.65 6.92
C HIS A 33 5.00 7.78 8.00
N GLU A 34 3.72 8.03 8.32
CA GLU A 34 2.96 7.22 9.28
C GLU A 34 2.84 5.75 8.85
N LEU A 35 2.95 5.45 7.55
CA LEU A 35 2.96 4.09 7.03
C LEU A 35 4.04 3.21 7.66
N GLU A 36 5.21 3.77 8.00
CA GLU A 36 6.30 3.02 8.65
C GLU A 36 5.90 2.53 10.06
N SER A 37 5.10 3.32 10.78
CA SER A 37 4.66 3.02 12.15
C SER A 37 3.38 2.18 12.21
N GLU A 38 2.51 2.38 11.22
CA GLU A 38 1.20 1.76 11.08
C GLU A 38 1.28 0.38 10.39
N LEU A 39 2.11 0.24 9.36
CA LEU A 39 2.30 -1.03 8.67
C LEU A 39 3.39 -1.87 9.36
N PRO A 40 3.29 -3.20 9.30
CA PRO A 40 4.40 -4.07 9.66
C PRO A 40 5.64 -3.74 8.82
N GLU A 41 6.83 -3.76 9.41
CA GLU A 41 8.09 -3.42 8.73
C GLU A 41 8.28 -4.15 7.39
N GLY A 42 7.96 -5.45 7.34
CA GLY A 42 8.01 -6.22 6.10
C GLY A 42 7.05 -5.70 5.03
N ILE A 43 5.80 -5.41 5.42
CA ILE A 43 4.77 -4.86 4.51
C ILE A 43 5.15 -3.46 4.03
N TYR A 44 5.63 -2.60 4.92
CA TYR A 44 6.10 -1.26 4.57
C TYR A 44 7.29 -1.34 3.60
N THR A 45 8.25 -2.21 3.87
CA THR A 45 9.43 -2.42 3.02
C THR A 45 9.04 -2.91 1.64
N ASP A 46 8.19 -3.93 1.55
CA ASP A 46 7.65 -4.41 0.27
C ASP A 46 6.87 -3.32 -0.48
N LEU A 47 6.09 -2.50 0.24
CA LEU A 47 5.33 -1.39 -0.34
C LEU A 47 6.23 -0.31 -0.94
N ILE A 48 7.25 0.16 -0.23
CA ILE A 48 8.15 1.20 -0.74
C ILE A 48 9.11 0.68 -1.81
N SER A 49 9.41 -0.62 -1.79
CA SER A 49 10.23 -1.32 -2.78
C SER A 49 9.43 -1.71 -4.03
N LEU A 50 8.10 -1.57 -3.98
CA LEU A 50 7.23 -1.84 -5.10
C LEU A 50 7.45 -0.81 -6.23
N ASN A 51 7.63 -1.30 -7.44
CA ASN A 51 7.70 -0.45 -8.61
C ASN A 51 6.30 -0.16 -9.16
N PHE A 52 5.69 0.95 -8.73
CA PHE A 52 4.31 1.34 -9.11
C PHE A 52 4.13 1.63 -10.62
N LYS A 53 5.23 1.76 -11.36
CA LYS A 53 5.23 1.97 -12.83
C LYS A 53 5.18 0.67 -13.62
N GLU A 54 5.35 -0.48 -12.97
CA GLU A 54 5.25 -1.76 -13.65
C GLU A 54 3.81 -2.13 -14.00
N LYS A 55 3.66 -2.82 -15.13
CA LYS A 55 2.37 -3.34 -15.62
C LYS A 55 1.65 -4.23 -14.60
N TYR A 56 2.41 -4.88 -13.71
CA TYR A 56 1.89 -5.80 -12.68
C TYR A 56 1.93 -5.23 -11.26
N ALA A 57 2.22 -3.94 -11.10
CA ALA A 57 2.31 -3.30 -9.79
C ALA A 57 1.02 -3.44 -8.96
N HIS A 58 -0.13 -3.37 -9.61
CA HIS A 58 -1.45 -3.56 -8.98
C HIS A 58 -1.57 -4.96 -8.36
N ASN A 59 -1.13 -5.97 -9.10
CA ASN A 59 -1.18 -7.37 -8.67
C ASN A 59 -0.18 -7.68 -7.54
N GLN A 60 0.92 -6.95 -7.48
CA GLN A 60 1.89 -7.03 -6.38
C GLN A 60 1.36 -6.30 -5.14
N LEU A 61 0.75 -5.13 -5.31
CA LEU A 61 0.10 -4.39 -4.22
C LEU A 61 -0.99 -5.23 -3.55
N GLU A 62 -1.80 -5.95 -4.35
CA GLU A 62 -2.82 -6.88 -3.83
C GLU A 62 -2.19 -8.00 -2.98
N LYS A 63 -1.05 -8.54 -3.41
CA LYS A 63 -0.31 -9.55 -2.64
C LYS A 63 0.18 -8.98 -1.33
N ILE A 64 0.77 -7.78 -1.34
CA ILE A 64 1.29 -7.10 -0.14
C ILE A 64 0.16 -6.90 0.88
N GLN A 65 -1.00 -6.39 0.45
CA GLN A 65 -2.17 -6.24 1.32
C GLN A 65 -2.62 -7.58 1.91
N ARG A 66 -2.68 -8.63 1.08
CA ARG A 66 -3.13 -9.97 1.50
C ARG A 66 -2.15 -10.64 2.46
N THR A 67 -0.84 -10.42 2.29
CA THR A 67 0.21 -10.95 3.17
C THR A 67 0.17 -10.30 4.57
N GLY A 68 -0.29 -9.05 4.67
CA GLY A 68 -0.47 -8.36 5.95
C GLY A 68 -1.68 -8.84 6.78
N SER A 69 -2.62 -9.60 6.19
CA SER A 69 -3.84 -10.10 6.85
C SER A 69 -3.71 -11.51 7.44
N GLN A 70 -2.53 -12.15 7.41
CA GLN A 70 -2.34 -13.54 7.84
C GLN A 70 -1.69 -13.70 9.23
#